data_AF-A0A7W0T5V1-F1
#
_entry.id   AF-A0A7W0T5V1-F1
#
_cell.length_a   1.000
_cell.length_b   1.000
_cell.length_c   1.000
_cell.angle_alpha   90.00
_cell.angle_beta   90.00
_cell.angle_gamma   90.00
#
_symmetry.space_group_name_H-M   'P 1'
#
loop_
_entity.id
_entity.type
_entity.pdbx_description
1 polymer ?
#
loop_
_entity_poly.entity_id
_entity_poly.type
_entity_poly.pdbx_seq_one_letter_code
_entity_poly.pdbx_strand_id
1 'polypeptide(L)'
;MHPVAAPERRRLLDKLIREISRSESQAIEHAPREAKRVGEVPPIAALREVAQHAGLMRTRFETLLHGHDITINRAGLGATLSTLRSLVVDRVVDPERAYRTALLDLRHGIDVVKLLREIARAEGLFGVIRWCDDWLGARRTQVARVEAQLVWYAEHADLEIGHPAGATESKSFEAENAQDNVASDVSALSGRSSILDFK
;
A
#
# COMPACT_ATOMS: atom_id res chain seq x y z
N MET A 1 -14.80 44.02 8.62
CA MET A 1 -13.51 43.60 9.21
C MET A 1 -13.72 42.21 9.80
N HIS A 2 -13.41 41.13 9.08
CA HIS A 2 -13.80 39.75 9.46
C HIS A 2 -12.60 38.91 9.92
N PRO A 3 -12.32 38.81 11.24
CA PRO A 3 -11.31 37.92 11.80
C PRO A 3 -11.83 36.50 12.13
N VAL A 4 -13.02 36.12 11.66
CA VAL A 4 -13.65 34.80 11.95
C VAL A 4 -13.16 33.68 11.01
N ALA A 5 -12.51 34.01 9.88
CA ALA A 5 -12.16 33.03 8.86
C ALA A 5 -10.94 32.14 9.20
N ALA A 6 -10.06 32.56 10.12
CA ALA A 6 -8.87 31.81 10.51
C ALA A 6 -9.18 30.46 11.20
N PRO A 7 -10.08 30.36 12.20
CA PRO A 7 -10.38 29.08 12.86
C PRO A 7 -11.06 28.05 11.94
N GLU A 8 -11.94 28.46 11.02
CA GLU A 8 -12.59 27.54 10.08
C GLU A 8 -11.59 26.96 9.09
N ARG A 9 -10.70 27.82 8.53
CA ARG A 9 -9.64 27.36 7.63
C ARG A 9 -8.67 26.42 8.33
N ARG A 10 -8.30 26.69 9.58
CA ARG A 10 -7.45 25.76 10.35
C ARG A 10 -8.12 24.40 10.56
N ARG A 11 -9.41 24.37 10.90
CA ARG A 11 -10.19 23.12 11.03
C ARG A 11 -10.25 22.34 9.71
N LEU A 12 -10.44 23.05 8.59
CA LEU A 12 -10.45 22.44 7.27
C LEU A 12 -9.06 21.89 6.91
N LEU A 13 -8.00 22.65 7.15
CA LEU A 13 -6.61 22.20 6.97
C LEU A 13 -6.36 20.89 7.74
N ASP A 14 -6.71 20.86 9.03
CA ASP A 14 -6.55 19.66 9.86
C ASP A 14 -7.35 18.46 9.32
N LYS A 15 -8.56 18.70 8.80
CA LYS A 15 -9.39 17.66 8.19
C LYS A 15 -8.71 17.09 6.93
N LEU A 16 -8.24 17.94 6.04
CA LEU A 16 -7.58 17.52 4.79
C LEU A 16 -6.27 16.78 5.07
N ILE A 17 -5.48 17.24 6.05
CA ILE A 17 -4.26 16.55 6.46
C ILE A 17 -4.55 15.12 6.93
N ARG A 18 -5.58 14.94 7.77
CA ARG A 18 -6.00 13.61 8.23
C ARG A 18 -6.51 12.74 7.08
N GLU A 19 -7.26 13.33 6.16
CA GLU A 19 -7.83 12.65 5.02
C GLU A 19 -6.74 12.14 4.05
N ILE A 20 -5.76 12.99 3.73
CA ILE A 20 -4.57 12.62 2.95
C ILE A 20 -3.77 11.53 3.65
N SER A 21 -3.49 11.69 4.95
CA SER A 21 -2.73 10.69 5.71
C SER A 21 -3.41 9.31 5.69
N ARG A 22 -4.74 9.29 5.78
CA ARG A 22 -5.55 8.08 5.68
C ARG A 22 -5.50 7.49 4.27
N SER A 23 -5.73 8.30 3.24
CA SER A 23 -5.71 7.87 1.84
C SER A 23 -4.35 7.28 1.46
N GLU A 24 -3.25 7.91 1.85
CA GLU A 24 -1.89 7.41 1.59
C GLU A 24 -1.62 6.09 2.34
N SER A 25 -2.10 5.96 3.58
CA SER A 25 -2.01 4.69 4.32
C SER A 25 -2.78 3.57 3.63
N GLN A 26 -4.00 3.86 3.16
CA GLN A 26 -4.81 2.91 2.41
C GLN A 26 -4.13 2.51 1.10
N ALA A 27 -3.54 3.46 0.36
CA ALA A 27 -2.81 3.18 -0.88
C ALA A 27 -1.61 2.25 -0.65
N ILE A 28 -0.83 2.46 0.43
CA ILE A 28 0.31 1.62 0.81
C ILE A 28 -0.15 0.18 1.10
N GLU A 29 -1.23 0.02 1.85
CA GLU A 29 -1.71 -1.29 2.29
C GLU A 29 -2.49 -2.05 1.22
N HIS A 30 -3.09 -1.35 0.26
CA HIS A 30 -4.02 -1.95 -0.69
C HIS A 30 -3.31 -2.87 -1.69
N ALA A 31 -2.22 -2.40 -2.32
CA ALA A 31 -1.56 -3.17 -3.38
C ALA A 31 -1.05 -4.55 -2.91
N PRO A 32 -0.41 -4.71 -1.72
CA PRO A 32 -0.01 -6.02 -1.22
C PRO A 32 -1.19 -6.94 -0.88
N ARG A 33 -2.32 -6.39 -0.42
CA ARG A 33 -3.53 -7.19 -0.11
C ARG A 33 -4.14 -7.76 -1.39
N GLU A 34 -4.23 -6.93 -2.44
CA GLU A 34 -4.75 -7.35 -3.73
C GLU A 34 -3.81 -8.32 -4.46
N ALA A 35 -2.50 -8.12 -4.36
CA ALA A 35 -1.52 -9.07 -4.89
C ALA A 35 -1.69 -10.48 -4.30
N LYS A 36 -1.99 -10.59 -3.00
CA LYS A 36 -2.26 -11.88 -2.34
C LYS A 36 -3.56 -12.54 -2.83
N ARG A 37 -4.51 -11.75 -3.32
CA ARG A 37 -5.85 -12.22 -3.73
C ARG A 37 -5.90 -12.62 -5.20
N VAL A 38 -5.34 -11.77 -6.07
CA VAL A 38 -5.47 -11.87 -7.53
C VAL A 38 -4.17 -12.37 -8.18
N GLY A 39 -3.06 -12.35 -7.44
CA GLY A 39 -1.73 -12.66 -7.95
C GLY A 39 -1.02 -11.45 -8.56
N GLU A 40 0.11 -11.71 -9.20
CA GLU A 40 0.94 -10.69 -9.84
C GLU A 40 0.47 -10.43 -11.27
N VAL A 41 -0.58 -9.61 -11.39
CA VAL A 41 -1.13 -9.18 -12.69
C VAL A 41 -0.86 -7.70 -12.96
N PRO A 42 -0.95 -7.22 -14.22
CA PRO A 42 -0.63 -5.84 -14.57
C PRO A 42 -1.37 -4.76 -13.75
N PRO A 43 -2.68 -4.89 -13.43
CA PRO A 43 -3.36 -3.99 -12.50
C PRO A 43 -2.68 -3.86 -11.13
N ILE A 44 -2.19 -4.98 -10.58
CA ILE A 44 -1.52 -5.01 -9.28
C ILE A 44 -0.15 -4.34 -9.34
N ALA A 45 0.59 -4.54 -10.43
CA ALA A 45 1.86 -3.85 -10.66
C ALA A 45 1.68 -2.33 -10.66
N ALA A 46 0.64 -1.81 -11.33
CA ALA A 46 0.32 -0.39 -11.35
C ALA A 46 -0.05 0.15 -9.94
N LEU A 47 -0.83 -0.60 -9.16
CA LEU A 47 -1.14 -0.23 -7.77
C LEU A 47 0.10 -0.26 -6.86
N ARG A 48 1.08 -1.12 -7.13
CA ARG A 48 2.35 -1.14 -6.37
C ARG A 48 3.19 0.11 -6.61
N GLU A 49 3.25 0.62 -7.84
CA GLU A 49 3.92 1.90 -8.11
C GLU A 49 3.29 3.04 -7.29
N VAL A 50 1.97 3.05 -7.21
CA VAL A 50 1.20 4.00 -6.38
C VAL A 50 1.56 3.84 -4.91
N ALA A 51 1.59 2.61 -4.39
CA ALA A 51 1.91 2.28 -3.00
C ALA A 51 3.34 2.69 -2.61
N GLN A 52 4.32 2.45 -3.49
CA GLN A 52 5.71 2.85 -3.28
C GLN A 52 5.84 4.37 -3.18
N HIS A 53 5.25 5.09 -4.14
CA HIS A 53 5.22 6.55 -4.11
C HIS A 53 4.48 7.08 -2.87
N ALA A 54 3.40 6.41 -2.47
CA ALA A 54 2.66 6.78 -1.27
C ALA A 54 3.50 6.66 0.01
N GLY A 55 4.28 5.58 0.13
CA GLY A 55 5.25 5.43 1.22
C GLY A 55 6.23 6.59 1.30
N LEU A 56 6.85 6.95 0.17
CA LEU A 56 7.81 8.06 0.10
C LEU A 56 7.17 9.41 0.44
N MET A 57 6.00 9.70 -0.14
CA MET A 57 5.32 10.98 0.08
C MET A 57 4.81 11.11 1.50
N ARG A 58 4.32 10.03 2.10
CA ARG A 58 3.86 10.02 3.49
C ARG A 58 4.98 10.35 4.45
N THR A 59 6.15 9.72 4.33
CA THR A 59 7.31 10.04 5.18
C THR A 59 7.69 11.51 5.05
N ARG A 60 7.79 12.03 3.82
CA ARG A 60 8.07 13.45 3.58
C ARG A 60 7.01 14.36 4.20
N PHE A 61 5.74 14.00 4.10
CA PHE A 61 4.63 14.77 4.64
C PHE A 61 4.67 14.82 6.16
N GLU A 62 4.88 13.67 6.81
CA GLU A 62 5.00 13.59 8.26
C GLU A 62 6.16 14.47 8.76
N THR A 63 7.34 14.41 8.12
CA THR A 63 8.48 15.29 8.46
C THR A 63 8.12 16.77 8.34
N LEU A 64 7.40 17.16 7.28
CA LEU A 64 6.96 18.56 7.08
C LEU A 64 5.99 19.03 8.16
N LEU A 65 5.04 18.17 8.55
CA LEU A 65 4.03 18.52 9.56
C LEU A 65 4.65 18.71 10.95
N HIS A 66 5.63 17.88 11.32
CA HIS A 66 6.37 18.04 12.58
C HIS A 66 7.14 19.38 12.62
N GLY A 67 7.65 19.86 11.48
CA GLY A 67 8.35 21.15 11.39
C GLY A 67 7.45 22.38 11.51
N HIS A 68 6.14 22.24 11.31
CA HIS A 68 5.16 23.34 11.34
C HIS A 68 4.28 23.36 12.61
N ASP A 69 4.57 22.51 13.60
CA ASP A 69 3.75 22.31 14.81
C ASP A 69 2.26 22.04 14.49
N ILE A 70 2.01 21.38 13.35
CA ILE A 70 0.66 20.97 12.97
C ILE A 70 0.40 19.62 13.62
N THR A 71 -0.26 19.64 14.76
CA THR A 71 -0.63 18.42 15.48
C THR A 71 -1.64 17.62 14.67
N ILE A 72 -1.26 16.41 14.24
CA ILE A 72 -2.20 15.43 13.73
C ILE A 72 -2.99 14.91 14.94
N ASN A 73 -4.06 15.62 15.30
CA ASN A 73 -4.91 15.22 16.40
C ASN A 73 -5.55 13.87 16.04
N ARG A 74 -5.02 12.77 16.61
CA ARG A 74 -5.50 11.39 16.44
C ARG A 74 -6.81 11.22 17.24
N ALA A 75 -7.89 11.89 16.83
CA ALA A 75 -9.16 11.82 17.56
C ALA A 75 -10.33 11.54 16.61
N GLY A 76 -10.99 10.40 16.86
CA GLY A 76 -12.30 10.03 16.30
C GLY A 76 -12.44 8.58 15.84
N LEU A 77 -12.38 7.63 16.78
CA LEU A 77 -12.66 6.18 16.57
C LEU A 77 -14.15 5.86 16.29
N GLY A 78 -15.01 6.85 16.03
CA GLY A 78 -16.44 6.76 16.32
C GLY A 78 -17.40 6.43 15.18
N ALA A 79 -17.02 6.43 13.91
CA ALA A 79 -18.01 6.24 12.84
C ALA A 79 -17.41 5.60 11.59
N THR A 80 -17.42 4.26 11.52
CA THR A 80 -17.47 3.45 10.27
C THR A 80 -17.27 1.96 10.59
N LEU A 81 -18.05 1.32 11.46
CA LEU A 81 -18.02 -0.16 11.57
C LEU A 81 -19.05 -0.83 10.65
N SER A 82 -20.20 -0.17 10.42
CA SER A 82 -21.26 -0.73 9.57
C SER A 82 -20.98 -0.55 8.07
N THR A 83 -20.48 0.63 7.65
CA THR A 83 -20.09 0.90 6.25
C THR A 83 -18.84 0.15 5.81
N LEU A 84 -17.95 -0.17 6.75
CA LEU A 84 -16.73 -0.92 6.47
C LEU A 84 -17.06 -2.39 6.15
N ARG A 85 -18.09 -2.97 6.79
CA ARG A 85 -18.45 -4.38 6.58
C ARG A 85 -19.04 -4.63 5.20
N SER A 86 -19.94 -3.78 4.70
CA SER A 86 -20.51 -3.95 3.35
C SER A 86 -19.47 -3.70 2.26
N LEU A 87 -18.57 -2.74 2.44
CA LEU A 87 -17.46 -2.49 1.51
C LEU A 87 -16.41 -3.60 1.53
N VAL A 88 -16.16 -4.24 2.67
CA VAL A 88 -15.21 -5.36 2.77
C VAL A 88 -15.79 -6.64 2.17
N VAL A 89 -17.07 -6.93 2.37
CA VAL A 89 -17.71 -8.14 1.83
C VAL A 89 -17.85 -8.06 0.30
N ASP A 90 -18.24 -6.91 -0.25
CA ASP A 90 -18.32 -6.73 -1.71
C ASP A 90 -16.93 -6.74 -2.40
N ARG A 91 -15.88 -6.33 -1.68
CA ARG A 91 -14.50 -6.32 -2.19
C ARG A 91 -13.90 -7.71 -2.31
N VAL A 92 -14.43 -8.69 -1.58
CA VAL A 92 -13.93 -10.08 -1.59
C VAL A 92 -14.36 -10.83 -2.85
N VAL A 93 -15.56 -10.52 -3.39
CA VAL A 93 -16.17 -11.34 -4.46
C VAL A 93 -15.81 -10.88 -5.87
N ASP A 94 -15.56 -9.58 -6.08
CA ASP A 94 -15.30 -9.03 -7.42
C ASP A 94 -13.99 -8.22 -7.45
N PRO A 95 -12.93 -8.74 -8.09
CA PRO A 95 -11.65 -8.06 -8.17
C PRO A 95 -11.65 -6.82 -9.04
N GLU A 96 -12.46 -6.79 -10.10
CA GLU A 96 -12.61 -5.60 -10.93
C GLU A 96 -13.29 -4.48 -10.15
N ARG A 97 -14.38 -4.78 -9.44
CA ARG A 97 -15.08 -3.78 -8.62
C ARG A 97 -14.19 -3.22 -7.51
N ALA A 98 -13.40 -4.07 -6.87
CA ALA A 98 -12.39 -3.65 -5.89
C ALA A 98 -11.36 -2.70 -6.50
N TYR A 99 -10.88 -3.01 -7.70
CA TYR A 99 -9.91 -2.20 -8.44
C TYR A 99 -10.50 -0.84 -8.86
N ARG A 100 -11.72 -0.82 -9.40
CA ARG A 100 -12.45 0.43 -9.74
C ARG A 100 -12.68 1.30 -8.51
N THR A 101 -12.99 0.69 -7.36
CA THR A 101 -13.12 1.42 -6.09
C THR A 101 -11.80 2.06 -5.70
N ALA A 102 -10.69 1.34 -5.80
CA ALA A 102 -9.36 1.91 -5.54
C ALA A 102 -9.05 3.08 -6.48
N LEU A 103 -9.40 2.98 -7.76
CA LEU A 103 -9.22 4.08 -8.72
C LEU A 103 -10.02 5.33 -8.33
N LEU A 104 -11.26 5.17 -7.84
CA LEU A 104 -12.06 6.28 -7.32
C LEU A 104 -11.41 6.93 -6.10
N ASP A 105 -10.92 6.13 -5.15
CA ASP A 105 -10.22 6.63 -3.97
C ASP A 105 -8.96 7.44 -4.35
N LEU A 106 -8.21 6.98 -5.36
CA LEU A 106 -7.02 7.69 -5.87
C LEU A 106 -7.38 9.02 -6.54
N ARG A 107 -8.46 9.07 -7.32
CA ARG A 107 -8.97 10.31 -7.93
C ARG A 107 -9.43 11.29 -6.87
N HIS A 108 -10.16 10.81 -5.86
CA HIS A 108 -10.56 11.62 -4.71
C HIS A 108 -9.35 12.21 -4.00
N GLY A 109 -8.29 11.42 -3.78
CA GLY A 109 -7.03 11.90 -3.21
C GLY A 109 -6.43 13.09 -3.98
N ILE A 110 -6.50 13.09 -5.32
CA ILE A 110 -6.05 14.21 -6.15
C ILE A 110 -6.82 15.49 -5.83
N ASP A 111 -8.14 15.41 -5.67
CA ASP A 111 -8.97 16.58 -5.39
C ASP A 111 -8.77 17.09 -3.96
N VAL A 112 -8.58 16.20 -2.99
CA VAL A 112 -8.21 16.56 -1.61
C VAL A 112 -6.86 17.30 -1.58
N VAL A 113 -5.85 16.84 -2.32
CA VAL A 113 -4.52 17.50 -2.37
C VAL A 113 -4.59 18.85 -3.10
N LYS A 114 -5.41 18.99 -4.15
CA LYS A 114 -5.66 20.31 -4.76
C LYS A 114 -6.26 21.29 -3.75
N LEU A 115 -7.26 20.86 -2.98
CA LEU A 115 -7.89 21.71 -1.97
C LEU A 115 -6.90 22.06 -0.84
N LEU A 116 -6.09 21.09 -0.37
CA LEU A 116 -5.03 21.33 0.60
C LEU A 116 -4.06 22.40 0.11
N ARG A 117 -3.64 22.32 -1.16
CA ARG A 117 -2.72 23.29 -1.77
C ARG A 117 -3.27 24.71 -1.74
N GLU A 118 -4.55 24.90 -2.08
CA GLU A 118 -5.15 26.24 -2.07
C GLU A 118 -5.24 26.82 -0.66
N ILE A 119 -5.56 25.99 0.34
CA ILE A 119 -5.55 26.44 1.74
C ILE A 119 -4.13 26.73 2.21
N ALA A 120 -3.17 25.89 1.87
CA ALA A 120 -1.77 26.10 2.20
C ALA A 120 -1.22 27.41 1.61
N ARG A 121 -1.66 27.80 0.40
CA ARG A 121 -1.36 29.11 -0.19
C ARG A 121 -1.95 30.27 0.61
N ALA A 122 -3.21 30.16 1.00
CA ALA A 122 -3.87 31.19 1.81
C ALA A 122 -3.19 31.39 3.18
N GLU A 123 -2.61 30.32 3.74
CA GLU A 123 -1.94 30.32 5.04
C GLU A 123 -0.40 30.48 4.95
N GLY A 124 0.17 30.66 3.75
CA GLY A 124 1.62 30.84 3.56
C GLY A 124 2.48 29.61 3.89
N LEU A 125 1.91 28.39 3.82
CA LEU A 125 2.58 27.14 4.18
C LEU A 125 3.40 26.58 3.00
N PHE A 126 4.52 27.23 2.67
CA PHE A 126 5.34 26.90 1.49
C PHE A 126 5.81 25.44 1.42
N GLY A 127 6.16 24.83 2.56
CA GLY A 127 6.55 23.41 2.61
C GLY A 127 5.44 22.48 2.16
N VAL A 128 4.20 22.76 2.59
CA VAL A 128 3.00 22.00 2.20
C VAL A 128 2.66 22.23 0.72
N ILE A 129 2.79 23.46 0.22
CA ILE A 129 2.56 23.78 -1.20
C ILE A 129 3.52 22.97 -2.09
N ARG A 130 4.81 22.98 -1.78
CA ARG A 130 5.82 22.21 -2.52
C ARG A 130 5.53 20.72 -2.47
N TRP A 131 5.16 20.19 -1.31
CA TRP A 131 4.76 18.79 -1.19
C TRP A 131 3.55 18.45 -2.07
N CYS A 132 2.52 19.31 -2.10
CA CYS A 132 1.35 19.12 -2.94
C CYS A 132 1.73 19.12 -4.44
N ASP A 133 2.62 20.01 -4.86
CA ASP A 133 3.07 20.09 -6.25
C ASP A 133 3.83 18.82 -6.68
N ASP A 134 4.79 18.38 -5.86
CA ASP A 134 5.54 17.13 -6.11
C ASP A 134 4.58 15.93 -6.16
N TRP A 135 3.66 15.84 -5.19
CA TRP A 135 2.68 14.76 -5.09
C TRP A 135 1.75 14.74 -6.31
N LEU A 136 1.22 15.89 -6.72
CA LEU A 136 0.30 16.00 -7.87
C LEU A 136 1.00 15.70 -9.19
N GLY A 137 2.27 16.10 -9.33
CA GLY A 137 3.08 15.83 -10.52
C GLY A 137 3.24 14.34 -10.78
N ALA A 138 3.52 13.55 -9.74
CA ALA A 138 3.64 12.11 -9.85
C ALA A 138 2.29 11.39 -9.91
N ARG A 139 1.36 11.71 -8.98
CA ARG A 139 0.14 10.92 -8.79
C ARG A 139 -0.78 10.92 -10.01
N ARG A 140 -0.89 12.03 -10.75
CA ARG A 140 -1.73 12.11 -11.96
C ARG A 140 -1.31 11.07 -13.01
N THR A 141 -0.01 10.96 -13.25
CA THR A 141 0.56 9.99 -14.20
C THR A 141 0.32 8.56 -13.72
N GLN A 142 0.49 8.31 -12.42
CA GLN A 142 0.23 6.99 -11.85
C GLN A 142 -1.24 6.59 -11.94
N VAL A 143 -2.17 7.50 -11.64
CA VAL A 143 -3.61 7.26 -11.76
C VAL A 143 -4.01 6.98 -13.19
N ALA A 144 -3.45 7.70 -14.17
CA ALA A 144 -3.67 7.41 -15.58
C ALA A 144 -3.18 6.00 -15.98
N ARG A 145 -2.03 5.55 -15.43
CA ARG A 145 -1.53 4.18 -15.65
C ARG A 145 -2.44 3.13 -15.01
N VAL A 146 -2.90 3.36 -13.78
CA VAL A 146 -3.86 2.49 -13.08
C VAL A 146 -5.15 2.39 -13.88
N GLU A 147 -5.69 3.51 -14.35
CA GLU A 147 -6.88 3.54 -15.19
C GLU A 147 -6.70 2.75 -16.49
N ALA A 148 -5.55 2.88 -17.15
CA ALA A 148 -5.27 2.14 -18.37
C ALA A 148 -5.31 0.61 -18.18
N GLN A 149 -5.04 0.10 -16.97
CA GLN A 149 -5.12 -1.34 -16.68
C GLN A 149 -6.56 -1.86 -16.56
N LEU A 150 -7.60 -1.01 -16.59
CA LEU A 150 -8.98 -1.49 -16.61
C LEU A 150 -9.27 -2.37 -17.84
N VAL A 151 -8.56 -2.15 -18.95
CA VAL A 151 -8.68 -2.98 -20.15
C VAL A 151 -8.35 -4.45 -19.86
N TRP A 152 -7.42 -4.71 -18.94
CA TRP A 152 -7.02 -6.07 -18.58
C TRP A 152 -8.20 -6.87 -18.03
N TYR A 153 -9.07 -6.26 -17.21
CA TYR A 153 -10.26 -6.93 -16.69
C TYR A 153 -11.29 -7.22 -17.79
N ALA A 154 -11.41 -6.34 -18.79
CA ALA A 154 -12.29 -6.58 -19.93
C ALA A 154 -11.79 -7.74 -20.82
N GLU A 155 -10.47 -7.85 -20.99
CA GLU A 155 -9.83 -8.94 -21.76
C GLU A 155 -9.84 -10.28 -21.03
N HIS A 156 -9.98 -10.27 -19.69
CA HIS A 156 -9.90 -11.45 -18.84
C HIS A 156 -11.18 -11.68 -18.03
N ALA A 157 -12.33 -11.23 -18.54
CA ALA A 157 -13.62 -11.32 -17.86
C ALA A 157 -14.04 -12.77 -17.53
N ASP A 158 -13.53 -13.75 -18.29
CA ASP A 158 -13.82 -15.18 -18.12
C ASP A 158 -12.88 -15.89 -17.13
N LEU A 159 -11.84 -15.22 -16.63
CA LEU A 159 -10.97 -15.82 -15.60
C LEU A 159 -11.69 -15.80 -14.25
N GLU A 160 -11.88 -16.97 -13.64
CA GLU A 160 -12.28 -17.09 -12.23
C GLU A 160 -11.16 -16.58 -11.32
N ILE A 161 -11.06 -15.26 -11.16
CA ILE A 161 -10.14 -14.61 -10.26
C ILE A 161 -10.72 -14.72 -8.84
N GLY A 162 -10.54 -15.87 -8.18
CA GLY A 162 -11.15 -16.06 -6.87
C GLY A 162 -10.82 -17.32 -6.09
N HIS A 163 -10.15 -18.32 -6.67
CA HIS A 163 -9.73 -19.46 -5.86
C HIS A 163 -8.35 -19.20 -5.25
N PRO A 164 -8.21 -19.08 -3.92
CA PRO A 164 -6.88 -19.11 -3.32
C PRO A 164 -6.24 -20.44 -3.74
N ALA A 165 -5.07 -20.36 -4.37
CA ALA A 165 -4.21 -21.51 -4.63
C ALA A 165 -3.83 -22.15 -3.30
N GLY A 166 -4.68 -23.05 -2.83
CA GLY A 166 -4.66 -23.62 -1.49
C GLY A 166 -5.46 -24.92 -1.43
N ALA A 167 -5.40 -25.71 -2.50
CA ALA A 167 -5.72 -27.14 -2.51
C ALA A 167 -5.09 -27.79 -3.74
N THR A 168 -3.81 -27.54 -4.01
CA THR A 168 -3.04 -28.51 -4.79
C THR A 168 -2.92 -29.73 -3.89
N GLU A 169 -3.71 -30.74 -4.21
CA GLU A 169 -3.62 -32.07 -3.66
C GLU A 169 -2.15 -32.52 -3.66
N SER A 170 -1.54 -32.55 -2.47
CA SER A 170 -0.44 -33.47 -2.19
C SER A 170 -1.01 -34.89 -2.20
N LYS A 171 -1.36 -35.39 -3.38
CA LYS A 171 -1.52 -36.82 -3.63
C LYS A 171 -0.48 -37.19 -4.67
N SER A 172 0.21 -38.29 -4.36
CA SER A 172 1.06 -39.07 -5.27
C SER A 172 2.35 -38.41 -5.75
N PHE A 173 3.41 -38.46 -4.92
CA PHE A 173 4.69 -39.08 -5.31
C PHE A 173 5.64 -39.22 -4.11
N GLU A 174 5.46 -40.25 -3.28
CA GLU A 174 6.54 -40.77 -2.43
C GLU A 174 6.16 -42.17 -1.93
N ALA A 175 6.27 -43.15 -2.84
CA ALA A 175 6.28 -44.56 -2.51
C ALA A 175 7.10 -45.33 -3.56
N GLU A 176 8.35 -44.94 -3.84
CA GLU A 176 9.32 -45.83 -4.52
C GLU A 176 10.75 -45.26 -4.49
N ASN A 177 11.45 -45.33 -3.35
CA ASN A 177 12.90 -45.56 -3.29
C ASN A 177 13.42 -45.54 -1.84
N ALA A 178 13.38 -46.69 -1.19
CA ALA A 178 14.19 -46.96 0.00
C ALA A 178 14.62 -48.43 0.01
N GLN A 179 15.20 -48.88 -1.11
CA GLN A 179 15.99 -50.10 -1.22
C GLN A 179 17.17 -49.78 -2.14
N ASP A 180 18.19 -49.13 -1.56
CA ASP A 180 19.60 -49.27 -1.92
C ASP A 180 20.43 -48.20 -1.21
N ASN A 181 21.06 -48.57 -0.09
CA ASN A 181 22.50 -48.39 0.05
C ASN A 181 23.02 -49.05 1.33
N VAL A 182 23.59 -50.23 1.08
CA VAL A 182 24.59 -50.89 1.92
C VAL A 182 25.89 -50.08 1.87
N ALA A 183 26.55 -50.01 3.03
CA ALA A 183 27.99 -49.77 3.23
C ALA A 183 28.59 -48.40 2.86
N SER A 184 28.88 -47.60 3.89
CA SER A 184 30.27 -47.24 4.21
C SER A 184 30.29 -46.46 5.52
N ASP A 185 30.46 -47.20 6.63
CA ASP A 185 30.79 -46.65 7.93
C ASP A 185 32.29 -46.87 8.15
N VAL A 186 33.11 -45.99 7.56
CA VAL A 186 34.55 -45.94 7.82
C VAL A 186 34.77 -45.01 8.99
N SER A 187 34.86 -45.63 10.15
CA SER A 187 35.44 -45.06 11.37
C SER A 187 36.88 -44.60 11.10
N ALA A 188 37.09 -43.30 11.00
CA ALA A 188 38.40 -42.67 11.17
C ALA A 188 38.42 -41.94 12.52
N LEU A 189 38.78 -42.74 13.53
CA LEU A 189 39.25 -42.32 14.83
C LEU A 189 40.50 -41.45 14.71
N SER A 190 40.59 -40.52 15.67
CA SER A 190 41.82 -40.18 16.38
C SER A 190 42.84 -39.24 15.71
N GLY A 191 42.88 -38.00 16.23
CA GLY A 191 44.01 -37.66 17.09
C GLY A 191 44.88 -36.47 16.67
N ARG A 192 45.25 -35.69 17.70
CA ARG A 192 46.20 -34.55 17.78
C ARG A 192 45.56 -33.19 17.47
N SER A 193 45.20 -32.35 18.44
CA SER A 193 45.92 -31.88 19.65
C SER A 193 47.38 -31.49 19.39
N SER A 194 47.58 -30.17 19.51
CA SER A 194 48.70 -29.49 20.16
C SER A 194 49.58 -28.59 19.28
N ILE A 195 49.54 -27.30 19.64
CA ILE A 195 50.69 -26.43 19.97
C ILE A 195 51.55 -25.97 18.77
N LEU A 196 51.53 -24.67 18.45
CA LEU A 196 52.65 -23.74 18.73
C LEU A 196 52.39 -22.32 18.22
N ASP A 197 52.85 -21.39 19.07
CA ASP A 197 53.15 -19.98 18.89
C ASP A 197 53.71 -19.57 17.51
N PHE A 198 53.43 -18.33 17.06
CA PHE A 198 54.40 -17.22 17.10
C PHE A 198 53.88 -15.94 16.41
N LYS A 199 54.04 -14.82 17.13
CA LYS A 199 54.09 -13.39 16.74
C LYS A 199 52.82 -12.65 16.38
#